data_AF-A0A958C8W5-F1
#
_entry.id   AF-A0A958C8W5-F1
#
_cell.length_a   1.000
_cell.length_b   1.000
_cell.length_c   1.000
_cell.angle_alpha   90.00
_cell.angle_beta   90.00
_cell.angle_gamma   90.00
#
_symmetry.space_group_name_H-M   'P 1'
#
loop_
_entity.id
_entity.type
_entity.pdbx_description
1 polymer ?
#
loop_
_entity_poly.entity_id
_entity_poly.type
_entity_poly.pdbx_seq_one_letter_code
_entity_poly.pdbx_strand_id
1 'polypeptide(L)' 'MTRSKDSIVDATTPSAGRIYDYLLGGHHNFEVDRQAAEYIRNLAPFVTKFVRLQRWCLKDV' A
#
# COMPACT_ATOMS: atom_id res chain seq x y z
N MET A 1 9.08 26.76 -12.62
CA MET A 1 8.00 26.12 -11.84
C MET A 1 8.01 24.62 -12.07
N THR A 2 8.98 23.91 -11.48
CA THR A 2 8.99 22.44 -11.46
C THR A 2 8.04 22.00 -10.36
N ARG A 3 6.86 21.51 -10.77
CA ARG A 3 5.86 20.91 -9.88
C ARG A 3 6.55 19.83 -9.04
N SER A 4 6.59 20.02 -7.72
CA SER A 4 7.04 19.02 -6.75
C SER A 4 6.28 17.73 -7.02
N LYS A 5 6.95 16.74 -7.62
CA LYS A 5 6.30 15.55 -8.22
C LYS A 5 6.09 14.42 -7.21
N ASP A 6 6.59 14.58 -5.98
CA ASP A 6 6.65 13.53 -4.97
C ASP A 6 6.07 13.99 -3.62
N SER A 7 4.92 14.68 -3.63
CA SER A 7 4.21 14.91 -2.37
C SER A 7 3.54 13.61 -1.94
N ILE A 8 3.79 13.14 -0.72
CA ILE A 8 3.17 11.93 -0.12
C ILE A 8 1.62 11.98 -0.14
N VAL A 9 1.05 13.18 -0.31
CA VAL A 9 -0.37 13.49 -0.46
C VAL A 9 -0.88 13.47 -1.92
N ASP A 10 -0.03 13.16 -2.91
CA ASP A 10 -0.51 12.96 -4.28
C ASP A 10 -1.42 11.72 -4.32
N ALA A 11 -2.70 11.97 -4.53
CA ALA A 11 -3.75 10.98 -4.61
C ALA A 11 -3.95 10.42 -6.03
N THR A 12 -3.20 10.92 -7.03
CA THR A 12 -3.31 10.49 -8.43
C THR A 12 -2.35 9.36 -8.78
N THR A 13 -1.28 9.20 -8.01
CA THR A 13 -0.26 8.17 -8.22
C THR A 13 -0.26 7.20 -7.04
N PRO A 14 -0.30 5.88 -7.27
CA PRO A 14 -0.25 4.90 -6.19
C PRO A 14 1.09 4.93 -5.44
N SER A 15 1.05 4.75 -4.12
CA SER A 15 2.24 4.71 -3.26
C SER A 15 2.36 3.36 -2.56
N ALA A 16 3.57 2.80 -2.55
CA ALA A 16 3.85 1.51 -1.91
C ALA A 16 3.44 1.48 -0.43
N GLY A 17 3.66 2.57 0.32
CA GLY A 17 3.26 2.66 1.73
C GLY A 17 1.75 2.62 1.94
N ARG A 18 0.98 3.29 1.06
CA ARG A 18 -0.49 3.33 1.14
C ARG A 18 -1.13 2.04 0.64
N ILE A 19 -0.54 1.40 -0.37
CA ILE A 19 -0.89 0.03 -0.77
C ILE A 19 -0.67 -0.93 0.40
N TYR A 20 0.47 -0.82 1.09
CA TYR A 20 0.78 -1.66 2.24
C TYR A 20 -0.20 -1.44 3.40
N ASP A 21 -0.57 -0.18 3.68
CA ASP A 21 -1.63 0.18 4.63
C ASP A 21 -2.97 -0.49 4.27
N TYR A 22 -3.41 -0.38 3.01
CA TYR A 22 -4.64 -1.02 2.54
C TYR A 22 -4.59 -2.55 2.70
N LEU A 23 -3.48 -3.20 2.31
CA LEU A 23 -3.31 -4.64 2.43
C LEU A 23 -3.31 -5.14 3.89
N LEU A 24 -2.93 -4.28 4.85
CA LEU A 24 -3.05 -4.55 6.27
C LEU A 24 -4.46 -4.28 6.83
N GLY A 25 -5.34 -3.63 6.07
CA GLY A 25 -6.68 -3.22 6.50
C GLY A 25 -6.75 -1.81 7.10
N GLY A 26 -5.75 -0.97 6.84
CA GLY A 26 -5.76 0.44 7.19
C GLY A 26 -6.64 1.30 6.29
N HIS A 27 -6.80 2.57 6.66
CA HIS A 27 -7.68 3.53 5.98
C HIS A 27 -6.94 4.75 5.40
N HIS A 28 -5.61 4.78 5.49
CA HIS A 28 -4.77 5.88 5.00
C HIS A 28 -4.32 5.62 3.56
N ASN A 29 -5.29 5.41 2.68
CA ASN A 29 -5.08 5.04 1.29
C ASN A 29 -6.16 5.67 0.39
N PHE A 30 -5.75 6.05 -0.82
CA PHE A 30 -6.64 6.58 -1.85
C PHE A 30 -7.13 5.46 -2.78
N GLU A 31 -8.16 5.76 -3.58
CA GLU A 31 -8.74 4.86 -4.59
C GLU A 31 -7.66 4.18 -5.47
N VAL A 32 -6.68 4.97 -5.96
CA VAL A 32 -5.60 4.49 -6.83
C VAL A 32 -4.72 3.43 -6.15
N ASP A 33 -4.53 3.52 -4.83
CA ASP A 33 -3.76 2.55 -4.07
C ASP A 33 -4.55 1.25 -3.89
N ARG A 34 -5.88 1.35 -3.65
CA ARG A 34 -6.76 0.19 -3.54
C ARG A 34 -6.81 -0.58 -4.84
N GLN A 35 -6.98 0.11 -5.97
CA GLN A 35 -6.97 -0.52 -7.29
C GLN A 35 -5.65 -1.25 -7.57
N ALA A 36 -4.51 -0.61 -7.24
CA ALA A 36 -3.20 -1.24 -7.37
C ALA A 36 -3.05 -2.46 -6.44
N ALA A 37 -3.52 -2.37 -5.20
CA ALA A 37 -3.50 -3.48 -4.26
C ALA A 37 -4.37 -4.66 -4.71
N GLU A 38 -5.55 -4.39 -5.25
CA GLU A 38 -6.46 -5.40 -5.81
C GLU A 38 -5.84 -6.10 -7.03
N TYR A 39 -5.18 -5.34 -7.90
CA TYR A 39 -4.40 -5.92 -9.01
C TYR A 39 -3.30 -6.85 -8.50
N ILE A 40 -2.53 -6.42 -7.48
CA ILE A 40 -1.51 -7.26 -6.84
C ILE A 40 -2.14 -8.51 -6.21
N ARG A 41 -3.31 -8.39 -5.58
CA ARG A 41 -4.02 -9.53 -4.97
C ARG A 41 -4.48 -10.54 -6.01
N ASN A 42 -4.87 -10.10 -7.20
CA ASN A 42 -5.21 -10.99 -8.31
C ASN A 42 -3.99 -11.74 -8.84
N LEU A 43 -2.82 -11.10 -8.90
CA LEU A 43 -1.56 -11.74 -9.32
C LEU A 43 -0.99 -12.66 -8.23
N ALA A 44 -1.10 -12.25 -6.96
CA ALA A 44 -0.55 -12.94 -5.80
C ALA A 44 -1.60 -13.00 -4.68
N PRO A 45 -2.51 -14.01 -4.69
CA PRO A 45 -3.58 -14.12 -3.69
C PRO A 45 -3.09 -14.27 -2.25
N PHE A 46 -1.83 -14.65 -2.03
CA PHE A 46 -1.21 -14.79 -0.72
C PHE A 46 -0.68 -13.46 -0.13
N VAL A 47 -0.69 -12.37 -0.90
CA VAL A 47 -0.04 -11.09 -0.51
C VAL A 47 -0.54 -10.53 0.82
N THR A 48 -1.84 -10.65 1.12
CA THR A 48 -2.41 -10.18 2.39
C THR A 48 -1.86 -10.96 3.60
N LYS A 49 -1.62 -12.26 3.46
CA LYS A 49 -0.99 -13.06 4.52
C LYS A 49 0.48 -12.68 4.69
N PHE A 50 1.17 -12.44 3.58
CA PHE A 50 2.58 -12.04 3.57
C PHE A 50 2.81 -10.72 4.30
N VAL A 51 2.04 -9.66 4.00
CA VAL A 51 2.21 -8.36 4.67
C VAL A 51 1.91 -8.43 6.17
N ARG A 52 0.94 -9.27 6.58
CA ARG A 52 0.65 -9.51 8.01
C ARG A 52 1.79 -10.22 8.72
N LEU A 53 2.40 -11.22 8.07
CA LEU A 53 3.58 -11.90 8.59
C LEU A 53 4.75 -10.93 8.74
N GLN A 54 5.02 -10.11 7.73
CA GLN A 54 6.06 -9.08 7.80
C GLN A 54 5.84 -8.13 8.97
N ARG A 55 4.60 -7.64 9.16
CA ARG A 55 4.24 -6.80 10.31
C ARG A 55 4.44 -7.52 11.64
N TRP A 56 4.14 -8.82 11.71
CA TRP A 56 4.35 -9.63 12.90
C TRP A 56 5.83 -9.79 13.25
N CYS A 57 6.70 -10.08 12.27
CA CYS A 57 8.14 -10.24 12.49
C CYS A 57 8.83 -8.99 13.06
N LEU A 58 8.24 -7.81 12.86
CA LEU A 58 8.77 -6.53 13.34
C LEU A 58 8.19 -6.10 14.69
N LYS A 59 7.33 -6.90 15.33
CA LYS A 59 6.69 -6.53 16.60
C LYS A 59 7.63 -6.61 17.81
N ASP A 60 8.64 -7.48 17.75
CA ASP A 60 9.51 -7.80 18.87
C ASP A 60 10.95 -7.26 18.67
N VAL A 61 11.13 -6.34 17.71
CA VAL A 61 12.39 -5.59 17.49
C VAL A 61 12.41 -4.34 18.37
#